data_AF-A0A8S1RV01-F1
#
_entry.id   AF-A0A8S1RV01-F1
#
_cell.length_a   1.000
_cell.length_b   1.000
_cell.length_c   1.000
_cell.angle_alpha   90.00
_cell.angle_beta   90.00
_cell.angle_gamma   90.00
#
_symmetry.space_group_name_H-M   'P 1'
#
loop_
_entity.id
_entity.type
_entity.pdbx_description
1 polymer ?
#
loop_
_entity_poly.entity_id
_entity_poly.type
_entity_poly.pdbx_seq_one_letter_code
_entity_poly.pdbx_strand_id
1 'polypeptide(L)'
;MTAQDKMRSLKKRKIYGLVEERDTIEGYQIINRIHEGVYSEVFRAPDMLTGEIVAIIKIKFSQLINKERFPITSIRKFNLLLSLNHANIVKVK
;
A
#
# COMPACT_ATOMS: atom_id res chain seq x y z
N MET A 1 -22.56 3.50 -5.81
CA MET A 1 -21.37 2.60 -5.84
C MET A 1 -20.91 2.39 -4.41
N THR A 2 -21.05 1.18 -3.89
CA THR A 2 -20.85 0.87 -2.47
C THR A 2 -19.37 0.76 -2.09
N ALA A 3 -19.04 0.78 -0.80
CA ALA A 3 -17.66 0.60 -0.32
C ALA A 3 -17.06 -0.75 -0.81
N GLN A 4 -17.89 -1.77 -0.96
CA GLN A 4 -17.51 -3.08 -1.52
C GLN A 4 -17.14 -2.99 -3.01
N ASP A 5 -17.86 -2.18 -3.80
CA ASP A 5 -17.56 -1.97 -5.21
C ASP A 5 -16.21 -1.25 -5.42
N LYS A 6 -15.91 -0.25 -4.58
CA LYS A 6 -14.59 0.43 -4.56
C LYS A 6 -13.47 -0.53 -4.15
N MET A 7 -13.72 -1.42 -3.19
CA MET A 7 -12.76 -2.43 -2.74
C MET A 7 -12.40 -3.41 -3.87
N ARG A 8 -13.41 -3.88 -4.62
CA ARG A 8 -13.21 -4.80 -5.75
C ARG A 8 -12.45 -4.14 -6.91
N SER A 9 -12.64 -2.84 -7.12
CA SER A 9 -11.90 -2.04 -8.11
C SER A 9 -10.43 -1.86 -7.71
N LEU A 10 -10.15 -1.61 -6.43
CA LEU A 10 -8.80 -1.44 -5.91
C LEU A 10 -7.99 -2.74 -5.91
N LYS A 11 -8.62 -3.90 -5.67
CA LYS A 11 -7.97 -5.22 -5.81
C LYS A 11 -7.54 -5.57 -7.25
N LYS A 12 -8.21 -5.00 -8.27
CA LYS A 12 -7.92 -5.26 -9.69
C LYS A 12 -6.78 -4.41 -10.25
N ARG A 13 -6.55 -3.23 -9.68
CA ARG A 13 -5.33 -2.45 -9.95
C ARG A 13 -4.25 -3.09 -9.09
N LYS A 14 -3.09 -3.42 -9.66
CA LYS A 14 -1.90 -3.90 -8.92
C LYS A 14 -1.38 -2.80 -7.97
N ILE A 15 -2.20 -2.38 -7.02
CA ILE A 15 -1.81 -1.59 -5.87
C ILE A 15 -1.35 -2.65 -4.89
N TYR A 16 -0.04 -2.78 -4.73
CA TYR A 16 0.62 -3.75 -3.82
C TYR A 16 0.34 -3.48 -2.32
N GLY A 17 -0.88 -3.06 -1.97
CA GLY A 17 -1.37 -2.95 -0.61
C GLY A 17 -2.12 -4.22 -0.25
N LEU A 18 -1.38 -5.23 0.21
CA LEU A 18 -1.94 -6.55 0.47
C LEU A 18 -3.02 -6.56 1.54
N VAL A 19 -4.03 -7.35 1.19
CA VAL A 19 -4.99 -7.94 2.10
C VAL A 19 -4.32 -9.17 2.73
N GLU A 20 -4.49 -9.30 4.05
CA GLU A 20 -4.05 -10.38 4.98
C GLU A 20 -2.69 -10.27 5.67
N GLU A 21 -2.71 -10.63 6.96
CA GLU A 21 -1.58 -10.83 7.86
C GLU A 21 -0.79 -12.06 7.44
N ARG A 22 0.13 -11.88 6.48
CA ARG A 22 1.16 -12.87 6.17
C ARG A 22 2.51 -12.20 6.24
N ASP A 23 3.50 -12.93 6.75
CA ASP A 23 4.91 -12.51 6.76
C ASP A 23 5.51 -12.45 5.34
N THR A 24 4.77 -12.96 4.36
CA THR A 24 5.09 -12.90 2.95
C THR A 24 3.93 -12.33 2.15
N ILE A 25 4.27 -11.35 1.34
CA ILE A 25 3.43 -10.75 0.31
C ILE A 25 3.96 -11.31 -1.02
N GLU A 26 3.14 -11.67 -2.01
CA GLU A 26 3.58 -12.30 -3.28
C GLU A 26 4.95 -11.81 -3.79
N GLY A 27 6.03 -12.57 -3.54
CA GLY A 27 7.39 -12.19 -3.95
C GLY A 27 8.20 -11.32 -2.99
N TYR A 28 7.73 -11.04 -1.77
CA TYR A 28 8.38 -10.17 -0.79
C TYR A 28 8.35 -10.78 0.62
N GLN A 29 9.47 -10.67 1.33
CA GLN A 29 9.60 -11.12 2.72
C GLN A 29 9.54 -9.93 3.68
N ILE A 30 8.52 -9.83 4.53
CA ILE A 30 8.45 -8.73 5.50
C ILE A 30 9.55 -8.92 6.55
N ILE A 31 10.42 -7.91 6.71
CA ILE A 31 11.50 -7.92 7.71
C ILE A 31 10.99 -7.29 9.00
N ASN A 32 10.58 -6.03 8.89
CA ASN A 32 10.13 -5.25 10.03
C ASN A 32 9.25 -4.09 9.58
N ARG A 33 8.46 -3.61 10.53
CA ARG A 33 7.71 -2.37 10.39
C ARG A 33 8.66 -1.19 10.56
N ILE A 34 8.62 -0.25 9.63
CA ILE A 34 9.45 0.97 9.66
C ILE A 34 8.63 2.23 9.97
N HIS A 35 7.32 2.22 9.76
CA HIS A 35 6.47 3.37 10.08
C HIS A 35 5.02 2.99 10.37
N GLU A 36 4.39 3.76 11.27
CA GLU A 36 2.96 3.72 11.55
C GLU A 36 2.31 5.05 11.21
N GLY A 37 1.39 5.02 10.25
CA GLY A 37 0.48 6.12 9.96
C GLY A 37 -0.92 5.85 10.51
N VAL A 38 -1.73 6.92 10.53
CA VAL A 38 -3.15 6.86 10.92
C VAL A 38 -3.94 5.87 10.06
N TYR A 39 -3.62 5.79 8.77
CA TYR A 39 -4.36 4.99 7.78
C TYR A 39 -3.54 3.86 7.15
N SER A 40 -2.27 3.74 7.51
CA SER A 40 -1.35 2.83 6.85
C SER A 40 -0.20 2.41 7.75
N GLU A 41 0.46 1.32 7.40
CA GLU A 41 1.70 0.85 8.00
C GLU A 41 2.70 0.64 6.88
N VAL A 42 3.96 1.00 7.14
CA VAL A 42 5.04 0.81 6.18
C VAL A 42 5.98 -0.25 6.71
N PHE A 43 6.29 -1.21 5.85
CA PHE A 43 7.19 -2.33 6.14
C PHE A 43 8.40 -2.27 5.23
N ARG A 44 9.54 -2.71 5.74
CA ARG A 44 10.72 -3.02 4.93
C ARG A 44 10.66 -4.48 4.52
N ALA A 45 10.90 -4.76 3.25
CA ALA A 45 10.94 -6.12 2.72
C ALA A 45 11.95 -6.21 1.56
N PRO A 46 12.71 -7.31 1.38
CA PRO A 46 13.36 -7.59 0.12
C PRO A 46 12.35 -8.13 -0.88
N ASP A 47 12.48 -7.70 -2.14
CA ASP A 47 11.95 -8.44 -3.29
C ASP A 47 12.73 -9.75 -3.41
N MET A 48 12.04 -10.89 -3.35
CA MET A 48 12.63 -12.23 -3.42
C MET A 48 13.22 -12.56 -4.79
N LEU A 49 12.80 -11.87 -5.85
CA LEU A 49 13.34 -12.07 -7.20
C LEU A 49 14.60 -11.24 -7.44
N THR A 50 14.60 -9.98 -7.02
CA THR A 50 15.70 -9.03 -7.32
C THR A 50 16.68 -8.83 -6.16
N GLY A 51 16.27 -9.17 -4.93
CA GLY A 51 17.00 -8.84 -3.70
C GLY A 51 16.91 -7.36 -3.31
N GLU A 52 16.20 -6.52 -4.08
CA GLU A 52 16.07 -5.09 -3.81
C GLU A 52 15.27 -4.86 -2.51
N ILE A 53 15.79 -4.03 -1.60
CA ILE A 53 15.06 -3.63 -0.40
C ILE A 53 14.01 -2.60 -0.79
N VAL A 54 12.73 -2.93 -0.56
CA VAL A 54 11.57 -2.09 -0.85
C VAL A 54 10.82 -1.70 0.42
N ALA A 55 10.03 -0.63 0.31
CA ALA A 55 9.04 -0.23 1.31
C ALA A 55 7.64 -0.62 0.85
N ILE A 56 6.94 -1.41 1.65
CA ILE A 56 5.57 -1.86 1.38
C ILE A 56 4.59 -1.09 2.26
N ILE A 57 3.57 -0.48 1.64
CA ILE A 57 2.52 0.26 2.34
C ILE A 57 1.27 -0.62 2.47
N LYS A 58 0.95 -1.03 3.69
CA LYS A 58 -0.31 -1.70 4.04
C LYS A 58 -1.36 -0.67 4.46
N ILE A 59 -2.53 -0.68 3.83
CA ILE A 59 -3.62 0.26 4.15
C ILE A 59 -4.58 -0.39 5.17
N LYS A 60 -4.88 0.32 6.26
CA LYS A 60 -5.73 -0.17 7.37
C LYS A 60 -7.23 -0.03 7.04
N PHE A 61 -7.73 -0.80 6.08
CA PHE A 61 -9.12 -0.69 5.61
C PHE A 61 -10.20 -0.97 6.67
N SER A 62 -9.98 -1.91 7.60
CA SER A 62 -10.93 -2.22 8.68
C SER A 62 -11.21 -1.01 9.58
N GLN A 63 -10.16 -0.26 9.91
CA GLN A 63 -10.26 0.98 10.71
C GLN A 63 -10.90 2.14 9.92
N LEU A 64 -10.86 2.07 8.59
CA LEU A 64 -11.43 3.07 7.68
C LEU A 64 -12.94 2.89 7.46
N ILE A 65 -13.43 1.64 7.47
CA ILE A 65 -14.86 1.33 7.29
C ILE A 65 -15.67 1.83 8.49
N ASN A 66 -15.18 1.61 9.72
CA ASN A 66 -15.89 2.00 10.95
C ASN A 66 -15.99 3.51 11.17
N LYS A 67 -15.15 4.32 10.50
CA LYS A 67 -15.13 5.78 10.66
C LYS A 67 -15.92 6.53 9.59
N GLU A 68 -16.58 5.83 8.65
CA GLU A 68 -17.31 6.40 7.49
C GLU A 68 -16.52 7.45 6.68
N ARG A 69 -15.19 7.49 6.81
CA ARG A 69 -14.33 8.47 6.15
C ARG A 69 -13.27 7.74 5.36
N PHE A 70 -13.55 7.57 4.08
CA PHE A 70 -12.59 7.05 3.12
C PHE A 70 -11.37 7.99 3.05
N PRO A 71 -10.12 7.49 3.06
CA PRO A 71 -8.92 8.33 3.16
C PRO A 71 -8.57 8.93 1.79
N ILE A 72 -9.46 9.79 1.28
CA ILE A 72 -9.40 10.34 -0.06
C ILE A 72 -8.09 11.13 -0.28
N THR A 73 -7.62 11.82 0.75
CA THR A 73 -6.36 12.56 0.71
C THR A 73 -5.16 11.64 0.52
N SER A 74 -5.10 10.51 1.24
CA SER A 74 -4.01 9.54 1.11
C SER A 74 -4.00 8.90 -0.28
N ILE A 75 -5.18 8.59 -0.82
CA ILE A 75 -5.30 8.02 -2.17
C ILE A 75 -4.88 9.03 -3.24
N ARG A 76 -5.27 10.31 -3.10
CA ARG A 76 -4.84 11.36 -4.03
C ARG A 76 -3.33 11.54 -4.02
N LYS A 77 -2.70 11.53 -2.84
CA LYS A 77 -1.24 11.57 -2.70
C LYS A 77 -0.55 10.37 -3.37
N PHE A 78 -1.08 9.17 -3.16
CA PHE A 78 -0.55 7.95 -3.79
C PHE A 78 -0.66 8.00 -5.32
N ASN A 79 -1.82 8.40 -5.85
CA ASN A 79 -2.00 8.56 -7.29
C ASN A 79 -1.07 9.62 -7.89
N LEU A 80 -0.82 10.72 -7.16
CA LEU A 80 0.16 11.73 -7.55
C LEU A 80 1.55 11.10 -7.63
N LEU A 81 2.00 10.38 -6.60
CA LEU A 81 3.30 9.70 -6.62
C LEU A 81 3.43 8.68 -7.76
N LEU A 82 2.38 7.92 -8.07
CA LEU A 82 2.36 7.01 -9.21
C LEU A 82 2.52 7.73 -10.56
N SER A 83 2.08 8.98 -10.66
CA SER A 83 2.20 9.79 -11.88
C SER A 83 3.54 10.49 -12.03
N LEU A 84 4.39 10.49 -10.99
CA LEU A 84 5.68 11.17 -10.99
C LEU A 84 6.80 10.20 -11.39
N ASN A 85 7.64 10.61 -12.33
CA ASN A 85 8.82 9.85 -12.77
C ASN A 85 10.03 10.78 -12.87
N HIS A 86 10.77 10.92 -11.78
CA HIS A 86 11.94 11.79 -11.69
C HIS A 86 12.99 11.18 -10.76
N ALA A 87 14.28 11.37 -11.06
CA ALA A 87 15.38 10.76 -10.31
C ALA A 87 15.36 11.11 -8.80
N ASN A 88 14.88 12.29 -8.45
CA ASN A 88 14.79 12.78 -7.06
C ASN A 88 13.42 12.56 -6.40
N ILE A 89 12.53 11.79 -7.02
CA ILE A 89 11.21 11.48 -6.47
C ILE A 89 11.12 9.97 -6.25
N VAL A 90 10.65 9.57 -5.08
CA VAL A 90 10.46 8.16 -4.74
C VAL A 90 9.51 7.52 -5.75
N LYS A 91 10.01 6.51 -6.46
CA LYS A 91 9.24 5.76 -7.43
C LYS A 91 8.36 4.74 -6.72
N VAL A 92 7.06 4.80 -6.99
CA VAL A 92 6.09 3.81 -6.54
C VAL A 92 5.88 2.81 -7.69
N LYS A 93 5.99 1.52 -7.40
CA LYS A 93 5.76 0.41 -8.35
C LYS A 93 4.42 -0.26 -8.06
#